data_AF-A0A389LZT1-F1
#
_entry.id   AF-A0A389LZT1-F1
#
_cell.length_a   1.000
_cell.length_b   1.000
_cell.length_c   1.000
_cell.angle_alpha   90.00
_cell.angle_beta   90.00
_cell.angle_gamma   90.00
#
_symmetry.space_group_name_H-M   'P 1'
#
loop_
_entity.id
_entity.type
_entity.pdbx_description
1 polymer ?
#
loop_
_entity_poly.entity_id
_entity_poly.type
_entity_poly.pdbx_seq_one_letter_code
_entity_poly.pdbx_strand_id
1 'polypeptide(L)' 'MEELAKARVLLSPITFGAGVKGKFIDAIWAGTPSITTHIGAEGMNVILEWPGFIALSNEEIAN' A
#
# COMPACT_ATOMS: atom_id res chain seq x y z
N MET A 1 12.79 2.06 -6.86
CA MET A 1 11.80 2.20 -7.95
C MET A 1 11.88 1.07 -8.98
N GLU A 2 13.06 0.75 -9.54
CA GLU A 2 13.18 -0.27 -10.61
C GLU A 2 12.53 -1.62 -10.24
N GLU A 3 12.72 -2.11 -9.02
CA GLU A 3 12.12 -3.38 -8.58
C GLU A 3 10.60 -3.29 -8.36
N LEU A 4 10.08 -2.15 -7.87
CA LEU A 4 8.64 -1.97 -7.70
C LEU A 4 7.93 -1.91 -9.06
N ALA A 5 8.51 -1.21 -10.04
CA ALA A 5 7.95 -1.13 -11.39
C ALA A 5 7.88 -2.50 -12.10
N LYS A 6 8.74 -3.45 -11.74
CA LYS A 6 8.70 -4.84 -12.23
C LYS A 6 7.71 -5.72 -11.45
N ALA A 7 7.36 -5.34 -10.23
CA ALA A 7 6.45 -6.09 -9.39
C ALA A 7 5.00 -5.89 -9.86
N ARG A 8 4.19 -6.95 -9.77
CA ARG A 8 2.75 -6.86 -10.06
C ARG A 8 1.95 -6.18 -8.95
N VAL A 9 2.39 -6.37 -7.71
CA VAL A 9 1.75 -5.81 -6.51
C VAL A 9 2.76 -5.63 -5.39
N LEU A 10 2.64 -4.54 -4.64
CA LEU A 10 3.27 -4.35 -3.34
C LEU A 10 2.29 -4.80 -2.24
N LEU A 11 2.54 -5.95 -1.63
CA LEU A 11 1.74 -6.43 -0.50
C LEU A 11 2.42 -6.04 0.83
N SER A 12 1.74 -5.24 1.65
CA SER A 12 2.24 -4.83 2.96
C SER A 12 1.10 -4.66 3.99
N PRO A 13 0.60 -5.76 4.58
CA PRO A 13 -0.45 -5.73 5.59
C PRO A 13 0.10 -5.26 6.95
N ILE A 14 0.18 -3.94 7.14
CA ILE A 14 0.68 -3.36 8.39
C ILE A 14 -0.42 -3.37 9.44
N THR A 15 -0.22 -4.00 10.59
CA THR A 15 -1.24 -4.11 11.64
C THR A 15 -0.99 -3.20 12.85
N PHE A 16 0.13 -2.48 12.87
CA PHE A 16 0.47 -1.52 13.93
C PHE A 16 1.50 -0.48 13.42
N GLY A 17 1.51 0.71 14.02
CA GLY A 17 2.61 1.68 13.89
C GLY A 17 2.95 2.07 12.44
N ALA A 18 1.98 2.57 11.69
CA ALA A 18 2.19 2.89 10.29
C ALA A 18 2.87 4.25 10.08
N GLY A 19 2.24 5.37 10.44
CA GLY A 19 2.73 6.67 9.97
C GLY A 19 2.92 6.69 8.43
N VAL A 20 3.58 7.74 7.92
CA VAL A 20 3.77 7.90 6.47
C VAL A 20 4.87 6.96 5.97
N LYS A 21 4.53 6.03 5.06
CA LYS A 21 5.48 5.05 4.52
C LYS A 21 5.94 5.42 3.10
N GLY A 22 7.23 5.73 2.95
CA GLY A 22 7.85 6.05 1.65
C GLY A 22 7.70 4.96 0.59
N LYS A 23 7.63 3.67 0.97
CA LYS A 23 7.45 2.57 0.01
C LYS A 23 6.12 2.61 -0.75
N PHE A 24 5.06 3.11 -0.12
CA PHE A 24 3.77 3.30 -0.81
C PHE A 24 3.83 4.47 -1.77
N ILE A 25 4.52 5.56 -1.39
CA ILE A 25 4.81 6.68 -2.30
C ILE A 25 5.58 6.16 -3.52
N ASP A 26 6.66 5.42 -3.29
CA ASP A 26 7.47 4.85 -4.38
C ASP A 26 6.65 3.91 -5.30
N ALA A 27 5.73 3.13 -4.73
CA ALA A 27 4.83 2.26 -5.50
C ALA A 27 3.84 3.07 -6.35
N ILE A 28 3.27 4.14 -5.79
CA ILE A 28 2.40 5.09 -6.51
C ILE A 28 3.16 5.67 -7.70
N TRP A 29 4.38 6.20 -7.49
CA TRP A 29 5.18 6.78 -8.58
C TRP A 29 5.62 5.74 -9.62
N ALA A 30 5.88 4.50 -9.21
CA ALA A 30 6.21 3.41 -10.11
C ALA A 30 5.00 2.85 -10.87
N GLY A 31 3.77 3.27 -10.54
CA GLY A 31 2.54 2.72 -11.11
C GLY A 31 2.22 1.30 -10.63
N THR A 32 2.82 0.88 -9.51
CA THR A 32 2.66 -0.46 -8.94
C THR A 32 1.48 -0.47 -7.96
N PRO A 33 0.44 -1.28 -8.19
CA PRO A 33 -0.65 -1.43 -7.23
C PRO A 33 -0.13 -1.90 -5.87
N SER A 34 -0.72 -1.40 -4.79
CA SER A 34 -0.34 -1.73 -3.42
C SER A 34 -1.54 -2.13 -2.57
N ILE A 35 -1.35 -3.18 -1.78
CA ILE A 35 -2.34 -3.71 -0.84
C ILE A 35 -1.82 -3.49 0.57
N THR A 36 -2.61 -2.83 1.40
CA THR A 36 -2.29 -2.53 2.79
C THR A 36 -3.54 -2.57 3.65
N THR A 37 -3.42 -2.33 4.96
CA THR A 37 -4.57 -2.16 5.84
C THR A 37 -4.90 -0.68 6.02
N HIS A 38 -6.05 -0.36 6.64
CA HIS A 38 -6.35 1.01 7.07
C HIS A 38 -5.29 1.61 7.99
N ILE A 39 -4.64 0.79 8.81
CA ILE A 39 -3.52 1.23 9.65
C ILE A 39 -2.36 1.57 8.73
N GLY A 40 -1.97 0.69 7.81
CA GLY A 40 -0.86 0.94 6.88
C GLY A 40 -1.02 2.13 5.94
N ALA A 41 -2.27 2.54 5.64
CA ALA A 41 -2.59 3.72 4.84
C ALA A 41 -2.67 5.03 5.67
N GLU A 42 -2.43 4.97 6.98
CA GLU A 42 -2.50 6.12 7.87
C GLU A 42 -1.58 7.27 7.38
N GLY A 43 -2.12 8.48 7.32
CA GLY A 43 -1.38 9.68 6.89
C GLY A 43 -1.10 9.76 5.38
N MET A 44 -1.53 8.79 4.57
CA MET A 44 -1.32 8.77 3.11
C MET A 44 -2.55 9.27 2.31
N ASN A 45 -3.76 9.13 2.87
CA ASN A 45 -5.04 9.47 2.22
C ASN A 45 -5.24 10.95 1.85
N VAL A 46 -4.33 11.84 2.25
CA VAL A 46 -4.41 13.27 1.94
C VAL A 46 -3.81 13.60 0.57
N ILE A 47 -3.07 12.65 -0.03
CA ILE A 47 -2.19 12.94 -1.16
C ILE A 47 -2.83 12.53 -2.49
N LEU A 48 -3.41 11.32 -2.61
CA LEU A 48 -4.00 10.77 -3.84
C LEU A 48 -4.98 9.62 -3.53
N GLU A 49 -5.81 9.23 -4.52
CA GLU A 49 -6.53 7.94 -4.49
C GLU A 49 -5.53 6.78 -4.37
N TRP A 50 -5.85 5.78 -3.55
CA TRP A 50 -4.92 4.66 -3.29
C TRP A 50 -4.86 3.71 -4.48
N PRO A 51 -3.69 3.49 -5.12
CA PRO A 51 -3.59 2.55 -6.23
C PRO A 51 -3.54 1.13 -5.68
N GLY A 52 -4.68 0.43 -5.69
CA GLY A 52 -4.82 -0.94 -5.22
C GLY A 52 -5.95 -1.07 -4.21
N PHE A 53 -5.67 -1.72 -3.06
CA PHE A 53 -6.71 -2.05 -2.09
C PHE A 53 -6.26 -1.74 -0.66
N ILE A 54 -7.18 -1.15 0.11
CA ILE A 54 -7.03 -1.00 1.56
C ILE A 54 -7.99 -2.00 2.19
N ALA A 55 -7.43 -3.05 2.79
CA ALA A 55 -8.18 -4.10 3.45
C ALA A 55 -8.45 -3.78 4.94
N LEU A 56 -9.58 -4.26 5.44
CA LEU A 56 -9.97 -4.22 6.84
C LEU A 56 -9.52 -5.45 7.63
N SER A 57 -9.17 -6.53 6.95
CA SER A 57 -8.82 -7.81 7.56
C SER A 57 -7.78 -8.59 6.75
N ASN A 58 -7.17 -9.60 7.37
CA ASN A 58 -6.25 -10.50 6.67
C ASN A 58 -7.02 -11.39 5.69
N GLU A 59 -8.26 -11.73 6.02
CA GLU A 59 -9.18 -12.52 5.19
C GLU A 59 -9.47 -11.81 3.87
N GLU A 60 -9.67 -10.49 3.88
CA GLU A 60 -9.86 -9.69 2.67
C GLU A 60 -8.61 -9.65 1.78
N ILE A 61 -7.42 -9.81 2.35
CA ILE A 61 -6.17 -9.87 1.59
C ILE A 61 -5.95 -11.25 0.98
N ALA A 62 -6.47 -12.29 1.62
CA ALA A 62 -6.22 -13.69 1.27
C ALA A 62 -7.20 -14.28 0.25
N ASN A 63 -8.37 -13.67 0.04
CA ASN A 63 -9.40 -14.10 -0.92
C ASN A 63 -9.31 -13.35 -2.25
#